data_AF-A0A5E5Q7F7-F1
#
_entry.id   AF-A0A5E5Q7F7-F1
#
_cell.length_a   1.000
_cell.length_b   1.000
_cell.length_c   1.000
_cell.angle_alpha   90.00
_cell.angle_beta   90.00
_cell.angle_gamma   90.00
#
_symmetry.space_group_name_H-M   'P 1'
#
loop_
_entity.id
_entity.type
_entity.pdbx_description
1 polymer ?
#
loop_
_entity_poly.entity_id
_entity_poly.type
_entity_poly.pdbx_seq_one_letter_code
_entity_poly.pdbx_strand_id
1 'polypeptide(L)' 'MSKKRTKYTSTFKTKLVLELLQNKSTLVQIASKHN' A
#
# COMPACT_ATOMS: atom_id res chain seq x y z
N MET A 1 -1.72 -16.76 -17.62
CA MET A 1 -2.73 -16.28 -16.65
C MET A 1 -2.55 -14.78 -16.47
N SER A 2 -3.48 -13.96 -16.95
CA SER A 2 -3.41 -12.51 -16.75
C SER A 2 -3.62 -12.19 -15.26
N LYS A 3 -2.65 -11.54 -14.61
CA LYS A 3 -2.80 -11.05 -13.23
C LYS A 3 -3.87 -9.94 -13.24
N LYS A 4 -5.07 -10.24 -12.74
CA LYS A 4 -6.12 -9.25 -12.57
C LYS A 4 -5.60 -8.14 -11.64
N ARG A 5 -5.68 -6.88 -12.07
CA ARG A 5 -5.34 -5.73 -11.23
C ARG A 5 -6.42 -5.54 -10.17
N THR A 6 -6.02 -5.59 -8.90
CA THR A 6 -6.88 -5.22 -7.78
C THR A 6 -7.15 -3.72 -7.80
N LYS A 7 -8.42 -3.33 -7.79
CA LYS A 7 -8.82 -1.93 -7.63
C LYS A 7 -8.87 -1.60 -6.14
N TYR A 8 -7.98 -0.72 -5.70
CA TYR A 8 -7.98 -0.20 -4.33
C TYR A 8 -8.85 1.04 -4.23
N THR A 9 -9.60 1.13 -3.13
CA THR A 9 -10.41 2.30 -2.78
C THR A 9 -9.54 3.50 -2.42
N SER A 10 -10.11 4.71 -2.49
CA SER A 10 -9.42 5.95 -2.10
C SER A 10 -8.97 5.92 -0.64
N THR A 11 -9.81 5.40 0.25
CA THR A 11 -9.55 5.27 1.70
C THR A 11 -8.36 4.37 2.01
N PHE A 12 -8.20 3.29 1.25
CA PHE A 12 -7.05 2.40 1.41
C PHE A 12 -5.74 3.10 0.99
N LYS A 13 -5.78 3.82 -0.13
CA LYS A 13 -4.61 4.56 -0.63
C LYS A 13 -4.17 5.66 0.34
N THR A 14 -5.11 6.40 0.92
CA THR A 14 -4.79 7.47 1.89
C THR A 14 -4.20 6.90 3.17
N LYS A 15 -4.73 5.76 3.66
CA LYS A 15 -4.16 5.06 4.82
C LYS A 15 -2.70 4.65 4.57
N LEU A 16 -2.40 4.08 3.39
CA LEU A 16 -1.03 3.69 3.04
C LEU A 16 -0.06 4.89 3.00
N VAL A 17 -0.50 6.01 2.44
CA VAL A 17 0.34 7.23 2.36
C VAL A 17 0.61 7.81 3.75
N LEU A 18 -0.39 7.81 4.63
CA LEU A 18 -0.20 8.23 6.02
C LEU A 18 0.78 7.32 6.76
N GLU A 19 0.65 6.01 6.59
CA GLU A 19 1.52 5.01 7.22
C GLU A 19 2.98 5.13 6.71
N LEU A 20 3.19 5.47 5.44
CA LEU A 20 4.49 5.79 4.87
C LEU A 20 5.12 7.02 5.53
N LEU A 21 4.37 8.12 5.61
CA LEU A 21 4.86 9.39 6.15
C LEU A 21 5.18 9.28 7.65
N GLN A 22 4.34 8.58 8.41
CA GLN A 22 4.49 8.43 9.86
C GLN A 22 5.67 7.56 10.25
N ASN A 23 5.85 6.41 9.57
CA ASN A 23 6.87 5.46 9.98
C ASN A 23 8.24 5.72 9.35
N LYS A 24 8.36 6.71 8.43
CA LYS A 24 9.50 6.84 7.49
C LYS A 24 9.90 5.49 6.88
N SER A 25 8.95 4.56 6.81
CA SER A 25 9.20 3.19 6.38
C SER A 25 9.42 3.19 4.89
N THR A 26 10.36 2.36 4.45
CA THR A 26 10.56 2.12 3.03
C THR A 26 9.33 1.45 2.44
N LEU A 27 8.98 1.84 1.20
CA LEU A 27 7.85 1.30 0.44
C LEU A 27 7.85 -0.24 0.42
N VAL A 28 9.04 -0.85 0.46
CA VAL A 28 9.25 -2.30 0.49
C VAL A 28 8.64 -2.94 1.74
N GLN A 29 8.84 -2.35 2.93
CA GLN A 29 8.30 -2.91 4.18
C GLN A 29 6.77 -2.82 4.22
N ILE A 30 6.21 -1.71 3.74
CA ILE A 30 4.76 -1.52 3.66
C ILE A 30 4.16 -2.49 2.63
N ALA A 31 4.80 -2.65 1.48
CA ALA A 31 4.34 -3.60 0.46
C ALA A 31 4.32 -5.04 0.99
N SER A 32 5.37 -5.47 1.71
CA SER A 32 5.42 -6.81 2.32
C SER A 32 4.33 -7.03 3.39
N LYS A 33 3.90 -5.98 4.09
CA LYS A 33 2.84 -6.06 5.12
C LYS A 33 1.43 -6.19 4.53
N HIS A 34 1.23 -5.77 3.28
CA HIS A 34 -0.08 -5.73 2.62
C HIS A 34 -0.20 -6.67 1.41
N ASN A 35 0.80 -7.52 1.19
CA ASN A 35 0.80 -8.60 0.20
C ASN A 35 0.23 -9.88 0.82
#